data_AF-A0A7C7RTN2-F1
#
_entry.id   AF-A0A7C7RTN2-F1
#
_cell.length_a   1.000
_cell.length_b   1.000
_cell.length_c   1.000
_cell.angle_alpha   90.00
_cell.angle_beta   90.00
_cell.angle_gamma   90.00
#
_symmetry.space_group_name_H-M   'P 1'
#
loop_
_entity.id
_entity.type
_entity.pdbx_description
1 polymer ?
#
loop_
_entity_poly.entity_id
_entity_poly.type
_entity_poly.pdbx_seq_one_letter_code
_entity_poly.pdbx_strand_id
1 'polypeptide(L)'
;PAGTAQLAQSISDWPKSSTAYFKGVQDRLKAFVESGQLGPFANGYWGHPAYALPPEANLMAVAHYLEALDWQREVIKAHAILGAKNPHLQTYLVGGMACPVDLNSQAALNADSIAFLKGLFAKAEAFVKQVYLPDVLAVAPFYLEWAGLGEGLGNFLAYGEFPLTDSQSSDDPGVLFLPRGIILGRDLTTVHPMDHRKVAEYVTHSWFAYDDESQSKHPWEGVTEPNYTGPEPPYDFLNTDGKYSWIKAPRYEDKPMEVGPLARMLVAYGSGHERVQYWVNAALETLGVGPEALFSTLGRTAARCIETVVIAEQLVSWTDELAVNVGSGDLRIHELDHWDPATWPAEAQGWGWMEAPRGALAHWVHIKHGQIENYQCVVPSTWNASPRDAKGQMGAYEASLIGTPVADPEKPLEVLRTIHSFDPCMACAVHILEPGGREVVRIQVV
;
A
#
# COMPACT_ATOMS: atom_id res chain seq x y z
N PRO A 1 -31.67 9.59 9.71
CA PRO A 1 -30.90 9.70 10.99
C PRO A 1 -31.19 8.59 12.00
N ALA A 2 -32.45 8.36 12.40
CA ALA A 2 -32.77 7.29 13.35
C ALA A 2 -32.46 5.88 12.81
N GLY A 3 -32.81 5.62 11.54
CA GLY A 3 -32.43 4.36 10.86
C GLY A 3 -30.91 4.19 10.75
N THR A 4 -30.17 5.27 10.45
CA THR A 4 -28.69 5.26 10.47
C THR A 4 -28.12 4.92 11.84
N ALA A 5 -28.69 5.50 12.92
CA ALA A 5 -28.28 5.19 14.28
C ALA A 5 -28.49 3.71 14.61
N GLN A 6 -29.67 3.18 14.28
CA GLN A 6 -29.99 1.77 14.47
C GLN A 6 -29.04 0.85 13.68
N LEU A 7 -28.75 1.20 12.41
CA LEU A 7 -27.80 0.46 11.59
C LEU A 7 -26.40 0.46 12.20
N ALA A 8 -25.85 1.63 12.54
CA ALA A 8 -24.52 1.75 13.13
C ALA A 8 -24.39 0.96 14.44
N GLN A 9 -25.40 1.04 15.31
CA GLN A 9 -25.46 0.30 16.57
C GLN A 9 -25.64 -1.21 16.41
N SER A 10 -26.15 -1.67 15.25
CA SER A 10 -26.30 -3.10 14.97
C SER A 10 -25.00 -3.77 14.52
N ILE A 11 -24.03 -2.99 14.04
CA ILE A 11 -22.76 -3.50 13.48
C ILE A 11 -21.54 -3.21 14.37
N SER A 12 -21.67 -2.28 15.32
CA SER A 12 -20.54 -1.83 16.15
C SER A 12 -21.01 -1.13 17.43
N ASP A 13 -20.20 -1.28 18.48
CA ASP A 13 -20.32 -0.53 19.74
C ASP A 13 -19.63 0.85 19.69
N TRP A 14 -19.30 1.36 18.50
CA TRP A 14 -18.70 2.69 18.34
C TRP A 14 -19.60 3.78 18.97
N PRO A 15 -19.08 4.62 19.89
CA PRO A 15 -19.91 5.48 20.73
C PRO A 15 -20.62 6.61 19.98
N LYS A 16 -20.10 7.05 18.83
CA LYS A 16 -20.71 8.13 18.04
C LYS A 16 -21.76 7.59 17.07
N SER A 17 -22.82 7.01 17.64
CA SER A 17 -23.86 6.31 16.88
C SER A 17 -25.28 6.82 17.18
N SER A 18 -25.43 7.95 17.87
CA SER A 18 -26.75 8.48 18.25
C SER A 18 -27.52 9.12 17.08
N THR A 19 -28.86 9.10 17.15
CA THR A 19 -29.73 9.80 16.20
C THR A 19 -29.40 11.29 16.09
N ALA A 20 -29.07 11.94 17.22
CA ALA A 20 -28.71 13.35 17.26
C ALA A 20 -27.38 13.62 16.53
N TYR A 21 -26.39 12.73 16.70
CA TYR A 21 -25.11 12.82 15.99
C TYR A 21 -25.30 12.74 14.47
N PHE A 22 -25.99 11.72 13.96
CA PHE A 22 -26.24 11.58 12.52
C PHE A 22 -27.12 12.70 11.96
N LYS A 23 -28.05 13.25 12.76
CA LYS A 23 -28.81 14.44 12.36
C LYS A 23 -27.89 15.65 12.18
N GLY A 24 -26.95 15.87 13.10
CA GLY A 24 -25.95 16.93 12.97
C GLY A 24 -25.06 16.78 11.73
N VAL A 25 -24.61 15.56 11.43
CA VAL A 25 -23.84 15.27 10.20
C VAL A 25 -24.67 15.56 8.94
N GLN A 26 -25.92 15.09 8.91
CA GLN A 26 -26.83 15.33 7.79
C GLN A 26 -27.10 16.83 7.58
N ASP A 27 -27.36 17.57 8.66
CA ASP A 27 -27.63 19.01 8.59
C ASP A 27 -26.40 19.79 8.11
N ARG A 28 -25.19 19.41 8.55
CA ARG A 28 -23.94 19.97 8.05
C ARG A 28 -23.74 19.70 6.56
N LEU A 29 -23.98 18.47 6.11
CA LEU A 29 -23.87 18.11 4.69
C LEU A 29 -24.91 18.87 3.85
N LYS A 30 -26.14 18.96 4.34
CA LYS A 30 -27.22 19.71 3.68
C LYS A 30 -26.83 21.18 3.50
N ALA A 31 -26.38 21.85 4.56
CA ALA A 31 -25.93 23.23 4.49
C ALA A 31 -24.75 23.42 3.50
N PHE A 32 -23.81 22.46 3.47
CA PHE A 32 -22.70 22.47 2.52
C PHE A 32 -23.20 22.38 1.07
N VAL A 33 -24.13 21.48 0.77
CA VAL A 33 -24.74 21.33 -0.56
C VAL A 33 -25.56 22.57 -0.95
N GLU A 34 -26.36 23.10 -0.02
CA GLU A 34 -27.20 24.30 -0.24
C GLU A 34 -26.38 25.57 -0.49
N SER A 35 -25.09 25.60 -0.10
CA SER A 35 -24.18 26.69 -0.43
C SER A 35 -23.88 26.82 -1.93
N GLY A 36 -24.13 25.77 -2.72
CA GLY A 36 -23.73 25.67 -4.13
C GLY A 36 -22.23 25.45 -4.36
N GLN A 37 -21.40 25.46 -3.30
CA GLN A 37 -19.96 25.27 -3.37
C GLN A 37 -19.57 23.84 -2.98
N LEU A 38 -19.86 22.87 -3.86
CA LEU A 38 -19.69 21.44 -3.57
C LEU A 38 -18.23 20.98 -3.42
N GLY A 39 -17.25 21.82 -3.77
CA GLY A 39 -15.82 21.51 -3.61
C GLY A 39 -15.46 20.11 -4.16
N PRO A 40 -14.91 19.20 -3.33
CA PRO A 40 -14.54 17.86 -3.77
C PRO A 40 -15.71 16.97 -4.20
N PHE A 41 -16.96 17.35 -3.89
CA PHE A 41 -18.16 16.61 -4.30
C PHE A 41 -18.77 17.14 -5.60
N ALA A 42 -18.22 18.24 -6.16
CA ALA A 42 -18.64 18.76 -7.45
C ALA A 42 -18.36 17.73 -8.56
N ASN A 43 -19.26 17.60 -9.54
CA ASN A 43 -19.16 16.66 -10.66
C ASN A 43 -18.98 15.18 -10.25
N GLY A 44 -19.32 14.83 -8.99
CA GLY A 44 -19.37 13.44 -8.56
C GLY A 44 -20.47 12.66 -9.29
N TYR A 45 -20.34 11.34 -9.35
CA TYR A 45 -21.28 10.46 -10.05
C TYR A 45 -22.56 10.18 -9.25
N TRP A 46 -23.03 11.14 -8.46
CA TRP A 46 -24.20 11.00 -7.59
C TRP A 46 -25.44 10.61 -8.40
N GLY A 47 -26.16 9.57 -7.95
CA GLY A 47 -27.31 9.01 -8.67
C GLY A 47 -26.96 8.01 -9.77
N HIS A 48 -25.68 7.69 -9.98
CA HIS A 48 -25.26 6.62 -10.88
C HIS A 48 -25.87 5.27 -10.46
N PRO A 49 -26.39 4.45 -11.40
CA PRO A 49 -27.12 3.21 -11.06
C PRO A 49 -26.27 2.16 -10.35
N ALA A 50 -24.94 2.24 -10.48
CA ALA A 50 -24.04 1.35 -9.77
C ALA A 50 -23.94 1.64 -8.26
N TYR A 51 -24.46 2.76 -7.73
CA TYR A 51 -24.55 2.98 -6.27
C TYR A 51 -25.74 2.21 -5.69
N ALA A 52 -25.46 1.23 -4.81
CA ALA A 52 -26.46 0.30 -4.30
C ALA A 52 -26.84 0.51 -2.82
N LEU A 53 -26.11 1.36 -2.10
CA LEU A 53 -26.33 1.54 -0.65
C LEU A 53 -27.65 2.27 -0.36
N PRO A 54 -28.39 1.87 0.69
CA PRO A 54 -29.54 2.64 1.17
C PRO A 54 -29.10 3.98 1.76
N PRO A 55 -29.98 4.99 1.84
CA PRO A 55 -29.66 6.31 2.40
C PRO A 55 -29.07 6.25 3.81
N GLU A 56 -29.53 5.31 4.64
CA GLU A 56 -29.05 5.09 6.00
C GLU A 56 -27.57 4.72 6.02
N ALA A 57 -27.16 3.77 5.17
CA ALA A 57 -25.77 3.33 5.06
C ALA A 57 -24.87 4.40 4.45
N ASN A 58 -25.37 5.16 3.47
CA ASN A 58 -24.63 6.31 2.92
C ASN A 58 -24.35 7.37 4.00
N LEU A 59 -25.34 7.72 4.83
CA LEU A 59 -25.14 8.69 5.91
C LEU A 59 -24.17 8.17 6.99
N MET A 60 -24.21 6.87 7.29
CA MET A 60 -23.22 6.22 8.18
C MET A 60 -21.80 6.36 7.62
N ALA A 61 -21.60 5.96 6.36
CA ALA A 61 -20.30 6.03 5.70
C ALA A 61 -19.77 7.46 5.59
N VAL A 62 -20.63 8.45 5.33
CA VAL A 62 -20.22 9.87 5.32
C VAL A 62 -19.80 10.34 6.72
N ALA A 63 -20.52 9.93 7.77
CA ALA A 63 -20.12 10.27 9.13
C ALA A 63 -18.74 9.69 9.45
N HIS A 64 -18.54 8.40 9.18
CA HIS A 64 -17.27 7.71 9.42
C HIS A 64 -16.13 8.24 8.53
N TYR A 65 -16.42 8.68 7.30
CA TYR A 65 -15.44 9.39 6.45
C TYR A 65 -14.93 10.67 7.13
N LEU A 66 -15.83 11.49 7.67
CA LEU A 66 -15.46 12.71 8.39
C LEU A 66 -14.70 12.38 9.69
N GLU A 67 -15.11 11.34 10.40
CA GLU A 67 -14.39 10.86 11.58
C GLU A 67 -12.98 10.36 11.26
N ALA A 68 -12.81 9.63 10.16
CA ALA A 68 -11.53 9.12 9.71
C ALA A 68 -10.55 10.25 9.37
N LEU A 69 -11.04 11.32 8.73
CA LEU A 69 -10.26 12.55 8.46
C LEU A 69 -9.77 13.22 9.76
N ASP A 70 -10.58 13.18 10.81
CA ASP A 70 -10.19 13.69 12.13
C ASP A 70 -9.25 12.75 12.88
N TRP A 71 -9.51 11.45 12.81
CA TRP A 71 -8.77 10.42 13.53
C TRP A 71 -7.35 10.24 12.97
N GLN A 72 -7.16 10.28 11.66
CA GLN A 72 -5.87 9.98 11.03
C GLN A 72 -4.76 10.95 11.49
N ARG A 73 -5.06 12.24 11.66
CA ARG A 73 -4.08 13.24 12.15
C ARG A 73 -3.67 13.02 13.61
N GLU A 74 -4.47 12.29 14.37
CA GLU A 74 -4.18 12.00 15.77
C GLU A 74 -3.25 10.80 15.87
N VAL A 75 -3.57 9.69 15.18
CA VAL A 75 -2.75 8.48 15.19
C VAL A 75 -1.38 8.72 14.56
N ILE A 76 -1.33 9.52 13.47
CA ILE A 76 -0.06 9.79 12.77
C ILE A 76 0.96 10.58 13.60
N LYS A 77 0.57 11.14 14.76
CA LYS A 77 1.51 11.72 15.73
C LYS A 77 2.56 10.72 16.20
N ALA A 78 2.28 9.41 16.11
CA ALA A 78 3.26 8.36 16.35
C ALA A 78 4.53 8.55 15.49
N HIS A 79 4.38 8.95 14.23
CA HIS A 79 5.53 9.26 13.36
C HIS A 79 6.28 10.51 13.81
N ALA A 80 5.63 11.49 14.43
CA ALA A 80 6.34 12.65 14.97
C ALA A 80 7.19 12.28 16.20
N ILE A 81 6.69 11.34 17.02
CA ILE A 81 7.41 10.84 18.21
C ILE A 81 8.64 10.01 17.78
N LEU A 82 8.47 9.08 16.84
CA LEU A 82 9.54 8.19 16.38
C LEU A 82 10.45 8.83 15.30
N GLY A 83 9.94 9.87 14.63
CA GLY A 83 10.45 10.35 13.34
C GLY A 83 10.62 11.84 13.21
N ALA A 84 10.44 12.59 14.30
CA ALA A 84 10.42 14.05 14.40
C ALA A 84 9.26 14.77 13.66
N LYS A 85 8.82 14.27 12.49
CA LYS A 85 7.70 14.85 11.73
C LYS A 85 6.96 13.84 10.87
N ASN A 86 5.77 14.24 10.45
CA ASN A 86 5.04 13.63 9.35
C ASN A 86 4.38 14.73 8.50
N PRO A 87 4.41 14.67 7.16
CA PRO A 87 5.07 13.66 6.29
C PRO A 87 6.62 13.72 6.30
N HIS A 88 7.25 12.67 5.76
CA HIS A 88 8.71 12.48 5.62
C HIS A 88 9.51 12.53 6.93
N LEU A 89 9.51 11.41 7.66
CA LEU A 89 10.32 11.23 8.87
C LEU A 89 11.79 11.59 8.61
N GLN A 90 12.47 12.13 9.61
CA GLN A 90 13.85 12.65 9.50
C GLN A 90 14.87 11.90 10.37
N THR A 91 14.48 10.74 10.92
CA THR A 91 15.30 9.99 11.86
C THR A 91 15.84 8.68 11.30
N TYR A 92 15.51 8.33 10.05
CA TYR A 92 16.16 7.19 9.40
C TYR A 92 17.65 7.46 9.20
N LEU A 93 18.47 6.47 9.53
CA LEU A 93 19.91 6.51 9.34
C LEU A 93 20.36 5.13 8.86
N VAL A 94 21.38 5.06 7.98
CA VAL A 94 21.98 3.75 7.66
C VAL A 94 22.52 3.16 8.95
N GLY A 95 22.13 1.92 9.29
CA GLY A 95 22.51 1.26 10.54
C GLY A 95 21.51 1.42 11.70
N GLY A 96 20.41 2.16 11.54
CA GLY A 96 19.35 2.24 12.55
C GLY A 96 18.55 3.54 12.54
N MET A 97 18.38 4.15 13.71
CA MET A 97 17.57 5.36 13.91
C MET A 97 18.38 6.44 14.64
N ALA A 98 18.18 7.70 14.25
CA ALA A 98 18.79 8.87 14.88
C ALA A 98 18.02 9.38 16.11
N CYS A 99 16.86 8.78 16.44
CA CYS A 99 16.07 9.16 17.62
C CYS A 99 16.66 8.48 18.86
N PRO A 100 17.28 9.24 19.80
CA PRO A 100 17.90 8.65 20.98
C PRO A 100 16.87 8.00 21.90
N VAL A 101 17.27 6.96 22.60
CA VAL A 101 16.49 6.34 23.69
C VAL A 101 17.22 6.60 25.00
N ASP A 102 16.57 7.31 25.92
CA ASP A 102 17.12 7.62 27.25
C ASP A 102 15.96 7.87 28.23
N LEU A 103 15.83 6.98 29.21
CA LEU A 103 14.77 7.02 30.23
C LEU A 103 14.82 8.27 31.13
N ASN A 104 15.96 8.97 31.19
CA ASN A 104 16.16 10.13 32.05
C ASN A 104 16.13 11.47 31.28
N SER A 105 15.89 11.44 29.96
CA SER A 105 15.89 12.62 29.11
C SER A 105 14.52 12.92 28.54
N GLN A 106 14.10 14.18 28.60
CA GLN A 106 12.88 14.66 27.91
C GLN A 106 13.10 14.84 26.39
N ALA A 107 14.35 14.87 25.94
CA ALA A 107 14.72 15.05 24.53
C ALA A 107 14.94 13.73 23.77
N ALA A 108 14.63 12.59 24.41
CA ALA A 108 14.81 11.24 23.88
C ALA A 108 13.51 10.44 24.03
N LEU A 109 13.41 9.31 23.32
CA LEU A 109 12.40 8.30 23.60
C LEU A 109 12.59 7.78 25.03
N ASN A 110 11.54 7.89 25.81
CA ASN A 110 11.50 7.56 27.22
C ASN A 110 10.17 6.88 27.57
N ALA A 111 9.96 6.54 28.85
CA ALA A 111 8.76 5.86 29.30
C ALA A 111 7.46 6.61 28.95
N ASP A 112 7.44 7.94 29.06
CA ASP A 112 6.27 8.75 28.73
C ASP A 112 5.97 8.72 27.22
N SER A 113 7.00 8.78 26.38
CA SER A 113 6.87 8.70 24.93
C SER A 113 6.33 7.33 24.49
N ILE A 114 6.83 6.25 25.09
CA ILE A 114 6.38 4.87 24.83
C ILE A 114 4.93 4.69 25.30
N ALA A 115 4.57 5.19 26.49
CA ALA A 115 3.20 5.15 26.98
C ALA A 115 2.24 5.94 26.07
N PHE A 116 2.68 7.09 25.56
CA PHE A 116 1.89 7.88 24.62
C PHE A 116 1.70 7.16 23.28
N LEU A 117 2.76 6.53 22.73
CA LEU A 117 2.66 5.68 21.54
C LEU A 117 1.66 4.54 21.73
N LYS A 118 1.72 3.84 22.87
CA LYS A 118 0.76 2.77 23.20
C LYS A 118 -0.68 3.28 23.20
N GLY A 119 -0.93 4.46 23.75
CA GLY A 119 -2.24 5.11 23.71
C GLY A 119 -2.71 5.46 22.29
N LEU A 120 -1.81 5.94 21.43
CA LEU A 120 -2.13 6.22 20.03
C LEU A 120 -2.46 4.95 19.25
N PHE A 121 -1.72 3.86 19.46
CA PHE A 121 -1.96 2.59 18.77
C PHE A 121 -3.21 1.86 19.30
N ALA A 122 -3.51 1.94 20.59
CA ALA A 122 -4.79 1.46 21.13
C ALA A 122 -5.99 2.22 20.51
N LYS A 123 -5.86 3.54 20.32
CA LYS A 123 -6.86 4.35 19.60
C LYS A 123 -6.95 3.95 18.12
N ALA A 124 -5.84 3.55 17.52
CA ALA A 124 -5.82 3.08 16.14
C ALA A 124 -6.56 1.75 16.00
N GLU A 125 -6.24 0.78 16.85
CA GLU A 125 -6.89 -0.53 16.90
C GLU A 125 -8.40 -0.40 17.11
N ALA A 126 -8.82 0.43 18.08
CA ALA A 126 -10.23 0.66 18.35
C ALA A 126 -10.98 1.20 17.13
N PHE A 127 -10.43 2.21 16.44
CA PHE A 127 -11.09 2.79 15.26
C PHE A 127 -11.14 1.79 14.10
N VAL A 128 -10.06 1.05 13.86
CA VAL A 128 -10.02 0.04 12.79
C VAL A 128 -11.05 -1.06 13.04
N LYS A 129 -11.14 -1.59 14.27
CA LYS A 129 -12.05 -2.70 14.62
C LYS A 129 -13.50 -2.28 14.81
N GLN A 130 -13.76 -1.03 15.21
CA GLN A 130 -15.12 -0.55 15.52
C GLN A 130 -15.70 0.36 14.43
N VAL A 131 -14.91 0.82 13.47
CA VAL A 131 -15.38 1.69 12.37
C VAL A 131 -15.01 1.09 11.02
N TYR A 132 -13.72 0.95 10.71
CA TYR A 132 -13.29 0.56 9.36
C TYR A 132 -13.76 -0.85 8.98
N LEU A 133 -13.50 -1.85 9.83
CA LEU A 133 -13.87 -3.24 9.57
C LEU A 133 -15.40 -3.42 9.49
N PRO A 134 -16.21 -2.94 10.46
CA PRO A 134 -17.67 -3.00 10.37
C PRO A 134 -18.22 -2.31 9.13
N ASP A 135 -17.67 -1.16 8.72
CA ASP A 135 -18.11 -0.46 7.51
C ASP A 135 -17.88 -1.31 6.26
N VAL A 136 -16.69 -1.91 6.12
CA VAL A 136 -16.40 -2.79 4.98
C VAL A 136 -17.36 -3.97 4.94
N LEU A 137 -17.59 -4.62 6.09
CA LEU A 137 -18.51 -5.76 6.18
C LEU A 137 -19.98 -5.39 6.00
N ALA A 138 -20.39 -4.17 6.36
CA ALA A 138 -21.74 -3.67 6.15
C ALA A 138 -22.00 -3.23 4.70
N VAL A 139 -20.96 -2.73 4.01
CA VAL A 139 -21.05 -2.27 2.62
C VAL A 139 -20.95 -3.42 1.63
N ALA A 140 -20.07 -4.39 1.87
CA ALA A 140 -19.77 -5.47 0.95
C ALA A 140 -21.00 -6.28 0.45
N PRO A 141 -22.03 -6.59 1.28
CA PRO A 141 -23.22 -7.32 0.83
C PRO A 141 -24.00 -6.63 -0.30
N PHE A 142 -23.89 -5.30 -0.43
CA PHE A 142 -24.54 -4.53 -1.51
C PHE A 142 -23.76 -4.54 -2.81
N TYR A 143 -22.56 -5.14 -2.81
CA TYR A 143 -21.62 -5.13 -3.93
C TYR A 143 -20.99 -6.51 -4.16
N LEU A 144 -21.68 -7.61 -3.80
CA LEU A 144 -21.15 -8.97 -3.97
C LEU A 144 -20.90 -9.34 -5.44
N GLU A 145 -21.51 -8.65 -6.40
CA GLU A 145 -21.15 -8.80 -7.81
C GLU A 145 -19.68 -8.43 -8.09
N TRP A 146 -19.09 -7.55 -7.28
CA TRP A 146 -17.67 -7.18 -7.36
C TRP A 146 -16.74 -8.25 -6.77
N ALA A 147 -17.28 -9.31 -6.17
CA ALA A 147 -16.50 -10.46 -5.70
C ALA A 147 -16.03 -11.37 -6.85
N GLY A 148 -16.61 -11.24 -8.04
CA GLY A 148 -16.24 -12.00 -9.24
C GLY A 148 -15.55 -11.18 -10.32
N LEU A 149 -15.27 -9.90 -10.07
CA LEU A 149 -14.74 -8.96 -11.06
C LEU A 149 -13.44 -8.33 -10.58
N GLY A 150 -12.61 -7.90 -11.52
CA GLY A 150 -11.50 -7.01 -11.20
C GLY A 150 -10.19 -7.69 -10.85
N GLU A 151 -9.96 -8.98 -11.12
CA GLU A 151 -8.66 -9.65 -11.00
C GLU A 151 -8.41 -10.47 -12.26
N GLY A 152 -7.24 -10.29 -12.88
CA GLY A 152 -6.98 -10.81 -14.23
C GLY A 152 -5.61 -11.47 -14.45
N LEU A 153 -4.76 -11.59 -13.42
CA LEU A 153 -3.43 -12.19 -13.53
C LEU A 153 -3.35 -13.59 -12.91
N GLY A 154 -3.94 -13.75 -11.73
CA GLY A 154 -3.83 -14.95 -10.89
C GLY A 154 -2.48 -15.13 -10.19
N ASN A 155 -1.53 -14.22 -10.36
CA ASN A 155 -0.19 -14.30 -9.77
C ASN A 155 0.03 -13.15 -8.79
N PHE A 156 0.58 -13.45 -7.62
CA PHE A 156 0.76 -12.50 -6.53
C PHE A 156 2.18 -12.57 -5.97
N LEU A 157 2.75 -11.41 -5.63
CA LEU A 157 4.12 -11.28 -5.11
C LEU A 157 4.12 -10.49 -3.80
N ALA A 158 4.78 -11.04 -2.78
CA ALA A 158 5.10 -10.36 -1.54
C ALA A 158 6.57 -10.60 -1.16
N TYR A 159 7.28 -9.53 -0.84
CA TYR A 159 8.64 -9.58 -0.30
C TYR A 159 8.68 -9.90 1.20
N GLY A 160 7.53 -9.80 1.87
CA GLY A 160 7.38 -10.04 3.31
C GLY A 160 7.86 -8.86 4.16
N GLU A 161 7.35 -8.74 5.39
CA GLU A 161 7.58 -7.56 6.23
C GLU A 161 7.42 -7.83 7.73
N PHE A 162 7.98 -6.89 8.49
CA PHE A 162 8.15 -6.83 9.94
C PHE A 162 8.97 -8.02 10.43
N PRO A 163 10.30 -7.98 10.25
CA PRO A 163 11.21 -8.95 10.84
C PRO A 163 10.97 -9.08 12.35
N LEU A 164 10.82 -10.32 12.82
CA LEU A 164 10.69 -10.68 14.23
C LEU A 164 12.02 -11.12 14.84
N THR A 165 13.08 -11.12 14.04
CA THR A 165 14.44 -11.49 14.42
C THR A 165 15.43 -10.47 13.87
N ASP A 166 16.46 -10.17 14.66
CA ASP A 166 17.55 -9.30 14.25
C ASP A 166 18.50 -10.04 13.30
N SER A 167 18.17 -10.08 12.01
CA SER A 167 19.07 -10.52 10.95
C SER A 167 19.69 -9.33 10.23
N GLN A 168 20.99 -9.41 9.93
CA GLN A 168 21.70 -8.43 9.10
C GLN A 168 21.70 -8.79 7.61
N SER A 169 21.04 -9.89 7.23
CA SER A 169 20.99 -10.35 5.84
C SER A 169 19.66 -9.99 5.18
N SER A 170 19.73 -9.29 4.05
CA SER A 170 18.55 -9.03 3.23
C SER A 170 17.96 -10.30 2.60
N ASP A 171 18.84 -11.24 2.24
CA ASP A 171 18.46 -12.51 1.61
C ASP A 171 17.84 -13.48 2.61
N ASP A 172 18.26 -13.41 3.87
CA ASP A 172 17.77 -14.24 4.97
C ASP A 172 17.36 -13.36 6.16
N PRO A 173 16.17 -12.73 6.11
CA PRO A 173 15.70 -11.85 7.17
C PRO A 173 15.24 -12.60 8.42
N GLY A 174 15.36 -13.93 8.45
CA GLY A 174 14.78 -14.78 9.48
C GLY A 174 13.26 -14.82 9.41
N VAL A 175 12.59 -14.70 10.56
CA VAL A 175 11.13 -14.80 10.63
C VAL A 175 10.51 -13.43 10.35
N LEU A 176 9.61 -13.36 9.36
CA LEU A 176 8.82 -12.17 9.06
C LEU A 176 7.40 -12.36 9.58
N PHE A 177 6.84 -11.35 10.25
CA PHE A 177 5.44 -11.37 10.69
C PHE A 177 4.50 -11.55 9.50
N LEU A 178 4.66 -10.74 8.46
CA LEU A 178 4.02 -10.98 7.17
C LEU A 178 4.99 -11.74 6.27
N PRO A 179 4.68 -12.99 5.87
CA PRO A 179 5.62 -13.84 5.18
C PRO A 179 5.93 -13.38 3.75
N ARG A 180 7.13 -13.76 3.30
CA ARG A 180 7.64 -13.58 1.94
C ARG A 180 7.20 -14.75 1.06
N GLY A 181 6.80 -14.49 -0.19
CA GLY A 181 6.48 -15.54 -1.14
C GLY A 181 5.75 -15.07 -2.39
N ILE A 182 5.48 -16.02 -3.28
CA ILE A 182 4.61 -15.81 -4.45
C ILE A 182 3.51 -16.86 -4.51
N ILE A 183 2.37 -16.46 -5.06
CA ILE A 183 1.26 -17.33 -5.45
C ILE A 183 1.18 -17.31 -6.98
N LEU A 184 0.94 -18.46 -7.59
CA LEU A 184 0.78 -18.60 -9.04
C LEU A 184 -0.57 -19.24 -9.36
N GLY A 185 -1.24 -18.76 -10.40
CA GLY A 185 -2.48 -19.34 -10.89
C GLY A 185 -3.61 -19.46 -9.84
N ARG A 186 -3.67 -18.52 -8.88
CA ARG A 186 -4.61 -18.52 -7.75
C ARG A 186 -4.51 -19.75 -6.82
N ASP A 187 -3.42 -20.52 -6.88
CA ASP A 187 -3.22 -21.69 -6.02
C ASP A 187 -2.78 -21.27 -4.61
N LEU A 188 -3.72 -21.28 -3.66
CA LEU A 188 -3.43 -21.00 -2.25
C LEU A 188 -2.84 -22.18 -1.47
N THR A 189 -2.77 -23.36 -2.08
CA THR A 189 -2.19 -24.56 -1.43
C THR A 189 -0.67 -24.55 -1.47
N THR A 190 -0.07 -23.73 -2.35
CA THR A 190 1.37 -23.65 -2.55
C THR A 190 1.84 -22.20 -2.51
N VAL A 191 2.62 -21.84 -1.48
CA VAL A 191 3.39 -20.60 -1.45
C VAL A 191 4.80 -20.90 -1.94
N HIS A 192 5.18 -20.32 -3.09
CA HIS A 192 6.52 -20.52 -3.64
C HIS A 192 7.50 -19.49 -3.05
N PRO A 193 8.80 -19.85 -2.91
CA PRO A 193 9.80 -18.93 -2.43
C PRO A 193 9.99 -17.75 -3.40
N MET A 194 10.16 -16.55 -2.84
CA MET A 194 10.50 -15.34 -3.58
C MET A 194 12.02 -15.16 -3.59
N ASP A 195 12.60 -14.99 -4.78
CA ASP A 195 14.02 -14.65 -5.00
C ASP A 195 14.09 -13.36 -5.81
N HIS A 196 14.62 -12.29 -5.21
CA HIS A 196 14.69 -10.97 -5.83
C HIS A 196 15.50 -10.98 -7.14
N ARG A 197 16.45 -11.93 -7.31
CA ARG A 197 17.29 -12.07 -8.52
C ARG A 197 16.48 -12.40 -9.78
N LYS A 198 15.21 -12.81 -9.59
CA LYS A 198 14.27 -13.14 -10.67
C LYS A 198 13.38 -11.97 -11.08
N VAL A 199 13.52 -10.82 -10.44
CA VAL A 199 12.86 -9.57 -10.83
C VAL A 199 13.61 -8.97 -12.00
N ALA A 200 12.89 -8.61 -13.06
CA ALA A 200 13.44 -7.87 -14.18
C ALA A 200 12.41 -6.87 -14.72
N GLU A 201 12.88 -5.77 -15.31
CA GLU A 201 12.03 -4.74 -15.91
C GLU A 201 12.20 -4.69 -17.43
N TYR A 202 11.07 -4.64 -18.13
CA TYR A 202 11.01 -4.32 -19.56
C TYR A 202 10.74 -2.83 -19.77
N VAL A 203 11.17 -2.29 -20.91
CA VAL A 203 10.85 -0.92 -21.37
C VAL A 203 10.17 -0.88 -22.75
N THR A 204 9.75 -2.03 -23.27
CA THR A 204 9.22 -2.17 -24.64
C THR A 204 8.04 -1.24 -24.92
N HIS A 205 7.12 -1.09 -23.96
CA HIS A 205 5.99 -0.17 -24.05
C HIS A 205 6.10 1.06 -23.12
N SER A 206 7.31 1.35 -22.65
CA SER A 206 7.60 2.46 -21.75
C SER A 206 8.50 3.49 -22.43
N TRP A 207 8.34 4.78 -22.10
CA TRP A 207 9.13 5.88 -22.65
C TRP A 207 10.56 5.94 -22.06
N PHE A 208 11.28 4.83 -22.10
CA PHE A 208 12.70 4.72 -21.77
C PHE A 208 13.44 3.98 -22.89
N ALA A 209 14.73 4.22 -23.04
CA ALA A 209 15.59 3.52 -23.99
C ALA A 209 16.45 2.46 -23.27
N TYR A 210 16.48 1.23 -23.82
CA TYR A 210 17.50 0.21 -23.56
C TYR A 210 18.32 -0.02 -24.84
N ASP A 211 19.50 -0.62 -24.70
CA ASP A 211 20.32 -1.11 -25.80
C ASP A 211 19.61 -2.20 -26.63
N ASP A 212 18.87 -3.09 -25.96
CA ASP A 212 17.91 -4.00 -26.59
C ASP A 212 16.56 -3.93 -25.86
N GLU A 213 15.58 -3.25 -26.48
CA GLU A 213 14.25 -3.05 -25.91
C GLU A 213 13.36 -4.31 -25.91
N SER A 214 13.82 -5.41 -26.53
CA SER A 214 13.16 -6.72 -26.45
C SER A 214 13.52 -7.50 -25.19
N GLN A 215 14.58 -7.10 -24.49
CA GLN A 215 15.09 -7.75 -23.29
C GLN A 215 14.63 -7.01 -22.03
N SER A 216 14.56 -7.76 -20.92
CA SER A 216 14.44 -7.18 -19.59
C SER A 216 15.79 -7.10 -18.90
N LYS A 217 15.90 -6.22 -17.91
CA LYS A 217 17.11 -6.09 -17.07
C LYS A 217 16.75 -6.27 -15.61
N HIS A 218 17.57 -6.99 -14.87
CA HIS A 218 17.49 -7.00 -13.40
C HIS A 218 17.85 -5.59 -12.88
N PRO A 219 17.23 -5.09 -11.79
CA PRO A 219 17.48 -3.73 -11.29
C PRO A 219 18.95 -3.37 -11.01
N TRP A 220 19.81 -4.30 -10.61
CA TRP A 220 21.26 -4.01 -10.48
C TRP A 220 21.91 -3.56 -11.80
N GLU A 221 21.41 -4.03 -12.94
CA GLU A 221 21.85 -3.65 -14.30
C GLU A 221 20.82 -2.73 -14.99
N GLY A 222 19.83 -2.27 -14.23
CA GLY A 222 18.73 -1.45 -14.75
C GLY A 222 19.23 -0.10 -15.24
N VAL A 223 18.66 0.34 -16.36
CA VAL A 223 18.92 1.66 -16.96
C VAL A 223 17.67 2.52 -16.84
N THR A 224 17.85 3.82 -16.66
CA THR A 224 16.75 4.80 -16.64
C THR A 224 17.13 5.97 -17.54
N GLU A 225 16.98 5.78 -18.85
CA GLU A 225 17.22 6.80 -19.87
C GLU A 225 15.88 7.22 -20.49
N PRO A 226 15.29 8.36 -20.09
CA PRO A 226 14.01 8.83 -20.62
C PRO A 226 14.05 9.03 -22.14
N ASN A 227 13.06 8.48 -22.85
CA ASN A 227 12.92 8.59 -24.30
C ASN A 227 11.44 8.70 -24.68
N TYR A 228 10.91 9.93 -24.64
CA TYR A 228 9.52 10.20 -24.99
C TYR A 228 9.30 10.06 -26.50
N THR A 229 8.42 9.14 -26.87
CA THR A 229 8.03 8.83 -28.26
C THR A 229 6.51 8.83 -28.43
N GLY A 230 5.80 9.39 -27.45
CA GLY A 230 4.35 9.54 -27.47
C GLY A 230 3.87 10.69 -28.35
N PRO A 231 2.54 10.86 -28.49
CA PRO A 231 1.95 11.93 -29.28
C PRO A 231 2.19 13.33 -28.67
N GLU A 232 2.40 14.33 -29.51
CA GLU A 232 2.50 15.73 -29.05
C GLU A 232 1.15 16.22 -28.46
N PRO A 233 1.14 16.85 -27.27
CA PRO A 233 -0.07 17.43 -26.71
C PRO A 233 -0.61 18.61 -27.54
N PRO A 234 -1.94 18.81 -27.65
CA PRO A 234 -3.00 17.95 -27.11
C PRO A 234 -3.25 16.72 -28.00
N TYR A 235 -3.56 15.59 -27.37
CA TYR A 235 -3.95 14.36 -28.04
C TYR A 235 -5.17 13.75 -27.33
N ASP A 236 -6.00 13.02 -28.09
CA ASP A 236 -7.19 12.36 -27.54
C ASP A 236 -6.89 10.91 -27.10
N PHE A 237 -5.95 10.23 -27.77
CA PHE A 237 -5.65 8.83 -27.54
C PHE A 237 -4.13 8.55 -27.56
N LEU A 238 -3.70 7.56 -26.77
CA LEU A 238 -2.36 6.99 -26.83
C LEU A 238 -2.29 5.88 -27.87
N ASN A 239 -1.15 5.71 -28.54
CA ASN A 239 -0.87 4.53 -29.35
C ASN A 239 -0.34 3.39 -28.47
N THR A 240 -1.19 2.41 -28.18
CA THR A 240 -0.86 1.28 -27.30
C THR A 240 -0.11 0.14 -28.01
N ASP A 241 0.05 0.20 -29.34
CA ASP A 241 0.92 -0.72 -30.09
C ASP A 241 2.40 -0.33 -29.97
N GLY A 242 2.69 0.93 -29.61
CA GLY A 242 4.04 1.45 -29.33
C GLY A 242 4.26 1.73 -27.84
N LYS A 243 5.18 2.64 -27.50
CA LYS A 243 5.40 3.08 -26.12
C LYS A 243 4.29 4.04 -25.66
N TYR A 244 3.69 3.79 -24.50
CA TYR A 244 2.52 4.53 -24.02
C TYR A 244 2.54 4.90 -22.53
N SER A 245 3.65 4.64 -21.81
CA SER A 245 3.71 4.89 -20.36
C SER A 245 5.09 5.36 -19.90
N TRP A 246 5.12 6.17 -18.84
CA TRP A 246 6.35 6.48 -18.08
C TRP A 246 6.68 5.44 -17.01
N ILE A 247 5.90 4.36 -16.92
CA ILE A 247 6.10 3.27 -15.97
C ILE A 247 6.82 2.13 -16.71
N LYS A 248 7.90 1.60 -16.14
CA LYS A 248 8.56 0.38 -16.62
C LYS A 248 7.67 -0.85 -16.40
N ALA A 249 7.97 -1.98 -17.04
CA ALA A 249 7.18 -3.21 -16.93
C ALA A 249 7.91 -4.30 -16.14
N PRO A 250 7.85 -4.30 -14.80
CA PRO A 250 8.48 -5.34 -13.98
C PRO A 250 7.76 -6.69 -14.12
N ARG A 251 8.54 -7.76 -14.15
CA ARG A 251 8.09 -9.15 -14.22
C ARG A 251 8.91 -9.99 -13.24
N TYR A 252 8.30 -11.03 -12.71
CA TYR A 252 9.00 -12.07 -11.93
C TYR A 252 9.04 -13.34 -12.76
N GLU A 253 10.23 -13.77 -13.20
CA GLU A 253 10.38 -14.89 -14.16
C GLU A 253 9.43 -14.76 -15.37
N ASP A 254 9.45 -13.59 -16.01
CA ASP A 254 8.59 -13.21 -17.14
C ASP A 254 7.08 -13.22 -16.88
N LYS A 255 6.63 -13.33 -15.62
CA LYS A 255 5.20 -13.29 -15.27
C LYS A 255 4.82 -11.93 -14.73
N PRO A 256 3.69 -11.34 -15.18
CA PRO A 256 3.09 -10.20 -14.51
C PRO A 256 2.60 -10.65 -13.13
N MET A 257 2.90 -9.83 -12.12
CA MET A 257 2.54 -10.08 -10.73
C MET A 257 1.68 -8.94 -10.21
N GLU A 258 0.63 -9.28 -9.46
CA GLU A 258 -0.06 -8.33 -8.60
C GLU A 258 0.64 -8.24 -7.24
N VAL A 259 0.78 -7.02 -6.73
CA VAL A 259 1.34 -6.74 -5.40
C VAL A 259 0.36 -5.90 -4.58
N GLY A 260 0.52 -5.91 -3.26
CA GLY A 260 -0.33 -5.10 -2.36
C GLY A 260 -1.01 -5.92 -1.27
N PRO A 261 -2.00 -5.32 -0.58
CA PRO A 261 -2.69 -5.99 0.51
C PRO A 261 -3.25 -7.36 0.15
N LEU A 262 -3.85 -7.50 -1.05
CA LEU A 262 -4.36 -8.81 -1.49
C LEU A 262 -3.23 -9.84 -1.61
N ALA A 263 -2.14 -9.50 -2.29
CA ALA A 263 -0.99 -10.39 -2.43
C ALA A 263 -0.45 -10.85 -1.08
N ARG A 264 -0.24 -9.92 -0.14
CA ARG A 264 0.25 -10.24 1.21
C ARG A 264 -0.71 -11.10 2.00
N MET A 265 -2.02 -10.80 1.97
CA MET A 265 -3.00 -11.59 2.69
C MET A 265 -3.12 -13.00 2.11
N LEU A 266 -3.01 -13.18 0.78
CA LEU A 266 -3.00 -14.51 0.16
C LEU A 266 -1.74 -15.30 0.51
N VAL A 267 -0.56 -14.68 0.44
CA VAL A 267 0.72 -15.30 0.82
C VAL A 267 0.71 -15.69 2.31
N ALA A 268 0.24 -14.79 3.18
CA ALA A 268 0.10 -15.07 4.61
C ALA A 268 -0.92 -16.18 4.90
N TYR A 269 -2.06 -16.18 4.21
CA TYR A 269 -3.07 -17.23 4.33
C TYR A 269 -2.51 -18.59 3.92
N GLY A 270 -1.87 -18.69 2.75
CA GLY A 270 -1.27 -19.93 2.25
C GLY A 270 -0.07 -20.41 3.08
N SER A 271 0.63 -19.49 3.76
CA SER A 271 1.74 -19.80 4.67
C SER A 271 1.28 -20.24 6.07
N GLY A 272 -0.04 -20.28 6.33
CA GLY A 272 -0.56 -20.69 7.63
C GLY A 272 -0.54 -19.61 8.71
N HIS A 273 -0.50 -18.33 8.34
CA HIS A 273 -0.53 -17.24 9.32
C HIS A 273 -1.89 -17.19 10.04
N GLU A 274 -1.94 -17.66 11.29
CA GLU A 274 -3.18 -17.89 12.04
C GLU A 274 -4.09 -16.65 12.11
N ARG A 275 -3.53 -15.48 12.44
CA ARG A 275 -4.33 -14.25 12.58
C ARG A 275 -4.93 -13.77 11.25
N VAL A 276 -4.19 -13.88 10.15
CA VAL A 276 -4.70 -13.57 8.81
C VAL A 276 -5.77 -14.57 8.40
N GLN A 277 -5.54 -15.86 8.61
CA GLN A 277 -6.54 -16.90 8.32
C GLN A 277 -7.84 -16.67 9.08
N TYR A 278 -7.76 -16.33 10.37
CA TYR A 278 -8.93 -15.98 11.18
C TYR A 278 -9.76 -14.87 10.54
N TRP A 279 -9.14 -13.72 10.22
CA TRP A 279 -9.88 -12.57 9.72
C TRP A 279 -10.38 -12.76 8.28
N VAL A 280 -9.62 -13.46 7.44
CA VAL A 280 -10.06 -13.83 6.09
C VAL A 280 -11.27 -14.76 6.17
N ASN A 281 -11.20 -15.82 6.97
CA ASN A 281 -12.31 -16.76 7.12
C ASN A 281 -13.54 -16.07 7.72
N ALA A 282 -13.37 -15.25 8.76
CA ALA A 282 -14.46 -14.49 9.37
C ALA A 282 -15.16 -13.55 8.36
N ALA A 283 -14.39 -12.89 7.48
CA ALA A 283 -14.96 -12.04 6.43
C ALA A 283 -15.74 -12.86 5.39
N LEU A 284 -15.18 -13.97 4.91
CA LEU A 284 -15.84 -14.87 3.96
C LEU A 284 -17.14 -15.46 4.55
N GLU A 285 -17.10 -15.94 5.79
CA GLU A 285 -18.25 -16.47 6.53
C GLU A 285 -19.33 -15.41 6.72
N THR A 286 -18.96 -14.20 7.14
CA THR A 286 -19.91 -13.08 7.34
C THR A 286 -20.62 -12.71 6.04
N LEU A 287 -19.91 -12.75 4.91
CA LEU A 287 -20.46 -12.44 3.59
C LEU A 287 -21.16 -13.62 2.92
N GLY A 288 -21.00 -14.84 3.44
CA GLY A 288 -21.55 -16.05 2.85
C GLY A 288 -20.98 -16.38 1.46
N VAL A 289 -19.71 -16.05 1.22
CA VAL A 289 -19.02 -16.26 -0.07
C VAL A 289 -17.84 -17.22 0.08
N GLY A 290 -17.44 -17.88 -1.01
CA GLY A 290 -16.29 -18.78 -1.03
C GLY A 290 -14.96 -18.06 -1.27
N PRO A 291 -13.83 -18.79 -1.20
CA PRO A 291 -12.48 -18.23 -1.35
C PRO A 291 -12.23 -17.61 -2.74
N GLU A 292 -13.02 -17.95 -3.75
CA GLU A 292 -12.99 -17.31 -5.07
C GLU A 292 -13.21 -15.79 -4.99
N ALA A 293 -13.96 -15.31 -3.99
CA ALA A 293 -14.25 -13.90 -3.78
C ALA A 293 -12.99 -13.06 -3.49
N LEU A 294 -11.91 -13.69 -3.00
CA LEU A 294 -10.65 -13.02 -2.69
C LEU A 294 -10.00 -12.43 -3.95
N PHE A 295 -10.15 -13.09 -5.10
CA PHE A 295 -9.52 -12.71 -6.36
C PHE A 295 -10.39 -11.68 -7.10
N SER A 296 -10.55 -10.49 -6.51
CA SER A 296 -11.48 -9.48 -7.03
C SER A 296 -11.20 -8.06 -6.53
N THR A 297 -11.89 -7.08 -7.11
CA THR A 297 -11.93 -5.69 -6.62
C THR A 297 -12.45 -5.61 -5.18
N LEU A 298 -13.47 -6.39 -4.83
CA LEU A 298 -13.98 -6.47 -3.46
C LEU A 298 -12.96 -7.14 -2.53
N GLY A 299 -12.34 -8.22 -3.00
CA GLY A 299 -11.29 -8.95 -2.28
C GLY A 299 -10.08 -8.09 -1.95
N ARG A 300 -9.58 -7.24 -2.87
CA ARG A 300 -8.53 -6.26 -2.56
C ARG A 300 -8.93 -5.26 -1.48
N THR A 301 -10.17 -4.80 -1.53
CA THR A 301 -10.70 -3.83 -0.57
C THR A 301 -10.80 -4.46 0.83
N ALA A 302 -11.30 -5.70 0.91
CA ALA A 302 -11.35 -6.47 2.14
C ALA A 302 -9.93 -6.79 2.67
N ALA A 303 -9.00 -7.20 1.80
CA ALA A 303 -7.62 -7.50 2.19
C ALA A 303 -6.91 -6.30 2.82
N ARG A 304 -7.08 -5.09 2.26
CA ARG A 304 -6.57 -3.85 2.87
C ARG A 304 -7.11 -3.62 4.28
N CYS A 305 -8.39 -3.88 4.49
CA CYS A 305 -9.02 -3.75 5.80
C CYS A 305 -8.47 -4.79 6.79
N ILE A 306 -8.44 -6.06 6.39
CA ILE A 306 -7.94 -7.18 7.20
C ILE A 306 -6.48 -6.95 7.60
N GLU A 307 -5.64 -6.58 6.65
CA GLU A 307 -4.24 -6.24 6.92
C GLU A 307 -4.14 -5.10 7.95
N THR A 308 -4.95 -4.05 7.80
CA THR A 308 -4.96 -2.93 8.75
C THR A 308 -5.34 -3.39 10.16
N VAL A 309 -6.31 -4.32 10.29
CA VAL A 309 -6.69 -4.91 11.58
C VAL A 309 -5.53 -5.68 12.18
N VAL A 310 -4.92 -6.59 11.40
CA VAL A 310 -3.82 -7.45 11.85
C VAL A 310 -2.62 -6.62 12.31
N ILE A 311 -2.25 -5.58 11.57
CA ILE A 311 -1.15 -4.68 11.95
C ILE A 311 -1.53 -3.85 13.17
N ALA A 312 -2.75 -3.32 13.25
CA ALA A 312 -3.16 -2.51 14.40
C ALA A 312 -3.13 -3.29 15.72
N GLU A 313 -3.48 -4.59 15.69
CA GLU A 313 -3.36 -5.50 16.84
C GLU A 313 -1.88 -5.70 17.23
N GLN A 314 -0.99 -5.82 16.24
CA GLN A 314 0.43 -6.08 16.46
C GLN A 314 1.22 -4.85 16.93
N LEU A 315 0.82 -3.63 16.56
CA LEU A 315 1.48 -2.38 16.97
C LEU A 315 1.58 -2.23 18.50
N VAL A 316 0.57 -2.70 19.24
CA VAL A 316 0.58 -2.68 20.70
C VAL A 316 1.65 -3.63 21.25
N SER A 317 1.77 -4.84 20.70
CA SER A 317 2.80 -5.83 21.09
C SER A 317 4.21 -5.29 20.84
N TRP A 318 4.49 -4.76 19.65
CA TRP A 318 5.82 -4.21 19.34
C TRP A 318 6.18 -3.01 20.22
N THR A 319 5.19 -2.22 20.64
CA THR A 319 5.43 -1.13 21.59
C THR A 319 5.78 -1.67 22.98
N ASP A 320 5.18 -2.79 23.39
CA ASP A 320 5.51 -3.47 24.65
C ASP A 320 6.89 -4.14 24.58
N GLU A 321 7.28 -4.72 23.45
CA GLU A 321 8.64 -5.24 23.22
C GLU A 321 9.69 -4.12 23.32
N LEU A 322 9.43 -2.96 22.70
CA LEU A 322 10.28 -1.78 22.86
C LEU A 322 10.39 -1.38 24.34
N ALA A 323 9.27 -1.34 25.07
CA ALA A 323 9.27 -1.00 26.50
C ALA A 323 10.12 -1.98 27.32
N VAL A 324 10.05 -3.29 27.02
CA VAL A 324 10.84 -4.33 27.67
C VAL A 324 12.34 -4.15 27.39
N ASN A 325 12.73 -3.95 26.12
CA ASN A 325 14.13 -3.75 25.74
C ASN A 325 14.72 -2.54 26.47
N VAL A 326 14.04 -1.40 26.41
CA VAL A 326 14.46 -0.17 27.10
C VAL A 326 14.52 -0.37 28.61
N GLY A 327 13.52 -1.04 29.21
CA GLY A 327 13.49 -1.34 30.63
C GLY A 327 14.58 -2.30 31.10
N SER A 328 15.09 -3.15 30.21
CA SER A 328 16.21 -4.06 30.47
C SER A 328 17.59 -3.42 30.30
N GLY A 329 17.63 -2.18 29.79
CA GLY A 329 18.87 -1.44 29.53
C GLY A 329 19.44 -1.62 28.12
N ASP A 330 18.71 -2.27 27.20
CA ASP A 330 19.06 -2.25 25.78
C ASP A 330 18.57 -0.93 25.14
N LEU A 331 19.52 -0.01 24.99
CA LEU A 331 19.28 1.34 24.47
C LEU A 331 19.97 1.55 23.10
N ARG A 332 20.47 0.48 22.47
CA ARG A 332 21.19 0.59 21.20
C ARG A 332 20.21 0.90 20.07
N ILE A 333 20.50 1.96 19.31
CA ILE A 333 19.66 2.44 18.21
C ILE A 333 20.36 2.49 16.85
N HIS A 334 21.69 2.34 16.84
CA HIS A 334 22.52 2.56 15.66
C HIS A 334 23.77 1.67 15.70
N GLU A 335 24.04 1.01 14.58
CA GLU A 335 25.28 0.30 14.24
C GLU A 335 26.33 1.30 13.74
N LEU A 336 27.57 1.26 14.25
CA LEU A 336 28.60 2.28 13.98
C LEU A 336 29.83 1.75 13.23
N ASP A 337 30.07 0.45 13.21
CA ASP A 337 31.27 -0.17 12.62
C ASP A 337 31.34 0.07 11.10
N HIS A 338 30.19 0.23 10.45
CA HIS A 338 30.08 0.51 9.01
C HIS A 338 29.58 1.92 8.70
N TRP A 339 29.65 2.86 9.64
CA TRP A 339 29.24 4.24 9.39
C TRP A 339 30.22 5.01 8.49
N ASP A 340 31.53 4.80 8.67
CA ASP A 340 32.58 5.45 7.88
C ASP A 340 32.76 4.72 6.53
N PRO A 341 32.59 5.39 5.37
CA PRO A 341 32.81 4.78 4.06
C PRO A 341 34.19 4.16 3.86
N ALA A 342 35.20 4.58 4.64
CA ALA A 342 36.52 3.96 4.63
C ALA A 342 36.53 2.49 5.10
N THR A 343 35.51 2.04 5.84
CA THR A 343 35.37 0.64 6.27
C THR A 343 34.65 -0.23 5.25
N TRP A 344 34.06 0.37 4.21
CA TRP A 344 33.28 -0.36 3.22
C TRP A 344 34.19 -1.12 2.24
N PRO A 345 33.71 -2.24 1.67
CA PRO A 345 34.34 -2.84 0.51
C PRO A 345 34.50 -1.83 -0.65
N ALA A 346 35.54 -2.00 -1.45
CA ALA A 346 35.78 -1.13 -2.61
C ALA A 346 34.62 -1.17 -3.63
N GLU A 347 33.89 -2.27 -3.70
CA GLU A 347 32.72 -2.46 -4.53
C GLU A 347 31.74 -3.42 -3.83
N ALA A 348 30.45 -3.07 -3.80
CA ALA A 348 29.40 -3.87 -3.17
C ALA A 348 28.05 -3.67 -3.88
N GLN A 349 27.22 -4.71 -3.89
CA GLN A 349 25.84 -4.64 -4.33
C GLN A 349 24.92 -5.02 -3.16
N GLY A 350 23.81 -4.31 -3.05
CA GLY A 350 22.80 -4.55 -2.03
C GLY A 350 21.40 -4.45 -2.60
N TRP A 351 20.46 -5.07 -1.90
CA TRP A 351 19.05 -4.83 -2.08
C TRP A 351 18.39 -4.65 -0.71
N GLY A 352 17.45 -3.73 -0.63
CA GLY A 352 16.58 -3.52 0.53
C GLY A 352 15.14 -3.53 0.06
N TRP A 353 14.26 -4.16 0.83
CA TRP A 353 12.84 -4.25 0.51
C TRP A 353 12.00 -3.72 1.65
N MET A 354 10.74 -3.47 1.31
CA MET A 354 9.68 -3.17 2.23
C MET A 354 8.36 -3.68 1.62
N GLU A 355 7.42 -4.09 2.46
CA GLU A 355 6.01 -4.07 2.04
C GLU A 355 5.42 -2.69 2.33
N ALA A 356 5.54 -1.81 1.34
CA ALA A 356 4.82 -0.54 1.39
C ALA A 356 3.30 -0.80 1.42
N PRO A 357 2.46 0.17 1.84
CA PRO A 357 1.02 -0.03 1.91
C PRO A 357 0.39 -0.55 0.60
N ARG A 358 1.01 -0.25 -0.55
CA ARG A 358 0.57 -0.64 -1.89
C ARG A 358 1.18 -1.94 -2.42
N GLY A 359 2.17 -2.52 -1.74
CA GLY A 359 2.80 -3.80 -2.12
C GLY A 359 4.30 -3.85 -1.95
N ALA A 360 4.90 -4.82 -2.66
CA ALA A 360 6.33 -5.07 -2.75
C ALA A 360 7.11 -3.88 -3.33
N LEU A 361 7.91 -3.26 -2.47
CA LEU A 361 8.86 -2.18 -2.79
C LEU A 361 10.27 -2.73 -2.59
N ALA A 362 11.16 -2.53 -3.56
CA ALA A 362 12.57 -2.79 -3.34
C ALA A 362 13.46 -1.77 -4.05
N HIS A 363 14.58 -1.50 -3.41
CA HIS A 363 15.67 -0.67 -3.88
C HIS A 363 16.90 -1.55 -4.06
N TRP A 364 17.53 -1.47 -5.22
CA TRP A 364 18.79 -2.12 -5.54
C TRP A 364 19.86 -1.06 -5.69
N VAL A 365 20.97 -1.25 -4.99
CA VAL A 365 22.10 -0.33 -4.98
C VAL A 365 23.38 -1.05 -5.38
N HIS A 366 24.18 -0.40 -6.19
CA HIS A 366 25.56 -0.78 -6.49
C HIS A 366 26.45 0.37 -6.02
N ILE A 367 27.33 0.09 -5.07
CA ILE A 367 28.27 1.03 -4.49
C ILE A 367 29.66 0.70 -5.02
N LYS A 368 30.40 1.73 -5.45
CA LYS A 368 31.79 1.61 -5.90
C LYS A 368 32.60 2.79 -5.38
N HIS A 369 33.75 2.48 -4.76
CA HIS A 369 34.65 3.47 -4.16
C HIS A 369 33.95 4.46 -3.21
N GLY A 370 33.02 3.96 -2.39
CA GLY A 370 32.25 4.76 -1.43
C GLY A 370 31.14 5.63 -2.05
N GLN A 371 30.87 5.49 -3.36
CA GLN A 371 29.85 6.24 -4.09
C GLN A 371 28.79 5.30 -4.68
N ILE A 372 27.57 5.82 -4.88
CA ILE A 372 26.51 5.09 -5.58
C ILE A 372 26.81 5.10 -7.07
N GLU A 373 27.10 3.93 -7.64
CA GLU A 373 27.30 3.72 -9.08
C GLU A 373 25.95 3.54 -9.79
N ASN A 374 25.05 2.74 -9.22
CA ASN A 374 23.69 2.55 -9.72
C ASN A 374 22.69 2.45 -8.56
N TYR A 375 21.49 2.99 -8.77
CA TYR A 375 20.38 2.90 -7.83
C TYR A 375 19.08 2.74 -8.59
N GLN A 376 18.40 1.61 -8.42
CA GLN A 376 17.15 1.32 -9.11
C GLN A 376 16.07 0.95 -8.10
N CYS A 377 14.86 1.46 -8.33
CA CYS A 377 13.70 1.18 -7.51
C CYS A 377 12.64 0.48 -8.34
N VAL A 378 12.11 -0.63 -7.83
CA VAL A 378 10.89 -1.24 -8.35
C VAL A 378 9.85 -1.17 -7.25
N VAL A 379 8.78 -0.41 -7.52
CA VAL A 379 7.85 0.05 -6.49
C VAL A 379 6.46 -0.50 -6.79
N PRO A 380 5.53 -0.58 -5.82
CA PRO A 380 4.34 -1.40 -6.01
C PRO A 380 3.43 -0.95 -7.15
N SER A 381 3.28 0.36 -7.33
CA SER A 381 2.51 0.89 -8.45
C SER A 381 3.23 0.68 -9.80
N THR A 382 4.54 0.49 -9.84
CA THR A 382 5.27 0.05 -11.04
C THR A 382 4.85 -1.35 -11.45
N TRP A 383 4.69 -2.28 -10.50
CA TRP A 383 4.14 -3.62 -10.75
C TRP A 383 2.70 -3.56 -11.25
N ASN A 384 1.82 -2.92 -10.48
CA ASN A 384 0.40 -3.02 -10.74
C ASN A 384 -0.05 -2.20 -11.97
N ALA A 385 0.53 -1.01 -12.18
CA ALA A 385 0.24 -0.14 -13.32
C ALA A 385 1.20 -0.38 -14.50
N SER A 386 1.94 -1.50 -14.48
CA SER A 386 2.85 -1.90 -15.54
C SER A 386 2.16 -1.86 -16.91
N PRO A 387 2.80 -1.27 -17.94
CA PRO A 387 2.37 -1.49 -19.32
C PRO A 387 2.68 -2.93 -19.75
N ARG A 388 2.39 -3.24 -21.00
CA ARG A 388 2.74 -4.51 -21.63
C ARG A 388 4.25 -4.71 -21.72
N ASP A 389 4.69 -5.95 -21.63
CA ASP A 389 6.08 -6.35 -21.89
C ASP A 389 6.28 -6.75 -23.37
N ALA A 390 7.48 -7.21 -23.70
CA ALA A 390 7.83 -7.68 -25.05
C ALA A 390 6.97 -8.86 -25.56
N LYS A 391 6.29 -9.59 -24.67
CA LYS A 391 5.38 -10.70 -25.01
C LYS A 391 3.92 -10.23 -25.12
N GLY A 392 3.67 -8.93 -24.95
CA GLY A 392 2.33 -8.35 -24.97
C GLY A 392 1.51 -8.63 -23.71
N GLN A 393 2.13 -9.12 -22.62
CA GLN A 393 1.40 -9.48 -21.39
C GLN A 393 1.02 -8.21 -20.62
N MET A 394 -0.27 -8.08 -20.30
CA MET A 394 -0.83 -6.96 -19.53
C MET A 394 -0.32 -6.94 -18.08
N GLY A 395 -0.23 -5.73 -17.50
CA GLY A 395 -0.08 -5.55 -16.05
C GLY A 395 -1.39 -5.73 -15.28
N ALA A 396 -1.33 -5.62 -13.95
CA ALA A 396 -2.47 -5.91 -13.08
C ALA A 396 -3.68 -4.99 -13.34
N TYR A 397 -3.45 -3.69 -13.57
CA TYR A 397 -4.52 -2.72 -13.83
C TYR A 397 -5.25 -3.04 -15.13
N GLU A 398 -4.50 -3.21 -16.23
CA GLU A 398 -5.07 -3.54 -17.54
C GLU A 398 -5.86 -4.84 -17.48
N ALA A 399 -5.25 -5.91 -16.94
CA ALA A 399 -5.88 -7.22 -16.85
C ALA A 399 -7.15 -7.20 -15.97
N SER A 400 -7.15 -6.42 -14.89
CA SER A 400 -8.28 -6.33 -13.96
C SER A 400 -9.48 -5.56 -14.54
N LEU A 401 -9.27 -4.69 -15.53
CA LEU A 401 -10.38 -3.99 -16.18
C LEU A 401 -11.09 -4.82 -17.25
N ILE A 402 -10.48 -5.92 -17.71
CA ILE A 402 -11.07 -6.78 -18.72
C ILE A 402 -12.33 -7.45 -18.18
N GLY A 403 -13.43 -7.31 -18.92
CA GLY A 403 -14.72 -7.90 -18.59
C GLY A 403 -15.58 -7.06 -17.61
N THR A 404 -15.07 -5.94 -17.11
CA THR A 404 -15.84 -5.04 -16.22
C THR A 404 -16.95 -4.34 -16.99
N PRO A 405 -18.24 -4.55 -16.63
CA PRO A 405 -19.34 -3.81 -17.24
C PRO A 405 -19.28 -2.32 -16.87
N VAL A 406 -19.60 -1.44 -17.83
CA VAL A 406 -19.67 0.01 -17.62
C VAL A 406 -21.08 0.48 -17.95
N ALA A 407 -21.80 0.98 -16.95
CA ALA A 407 -23.19 1.42 -17.14
C ALA A 407 -23.29 2.74 -17.93
N ASP A 408 -22.36 3.67 -17.69
CA ASP A 408 -22.28 4.97 -18.36
C ASP A 408 -20.82 5.27 -18.73
N PRO A 409 -20.44 5.19 -20.02
CA PRO A 409 -19.06 5.47 -20.46
C PRO A 409 -18.57 6.88 -20.13
N GLU A 410 -19.47 7.86 -19.99
CA GLU A 410 -19.13 9.23 -19.61
C GLU A 410 -18.92 9.39 -18.09
N LYS A 411 -19.31 8.39 -17.30
CA LYS A 411 -19.15 8.32 -15.84
C LYS A 411 -18.60 6.95 -15.43
N PRO A 412 -17.32 6.66 -15.70
CA PRO A 412 -16.73 5.32 -15.58
C PRO A 412 -16.48 4.92 -14.10
N LEU A 413 -17.52 4.92 -13.27
CA LEU A 413 -17.45 4.60 -11.85
C LEU A 413 -16.90 3.18 -11.63
N GLU A 414 -17.25 2.25 -12.51
CA GLU A 414 -16.81 0.87 -12.46
C GLU A 414 -15.30 0.73 -12.68
N VAL A 415 -14.74 1.52 -13.61
CA VAL A 415 -13.28 1.61 -13.82
C VAL A 415 -12.61 2.17 -12.58
N LEU A 416 -13.17 3.25 -12.00
CA LEU A 416 -12.63 3.85 -10.77
C LEU A 416 -12.64 2.88 -9.59
N ARG A 417 -13.69 2.06 -9.43
CA ARG A 417 -13.76 1.05 -8.36
C ARG A 417 -12.59 0.07 -8.44
N THR A 418 -12.38 -0.51 -9.62
CA THR A 418 -11.29 -1.46 -9.81
C THR A 418 -9.93 -0.80 -9.61
N ILE A 419 -9.66 0.33 -10.26
CA ILE A 419 -8.37 1.01 -10.14
C ILE A 419 -8.11 1.49 -8.70
N HIS A 420 -9.07 2.12 -8.04
CA HIS A 420 -8.92 2.57 -6.65
C HIS A 420 -8.77 1.40 -5.66
N SER A 421 -9.27 0.20 -5.99
CA SER A 421 -9.05 -0.98 -5.12
C SER A 421 -7.58 -1.35 -4.98
N PHE A 422 -6.73 -0.95 -5.93
CA PHE A 422 -5.27 -1.08 -5.84
C PHE A 422 -4.58 0.05 -5.10
N ASP A 423 -5.29 1.15 -4.79
CA ASP A 423 -4.72 2.37 -4.19
C ASP A 423 -3.53 2.92 -5.01
N PRO A 424 -3.73 3.45 -6.23
CA PRO A 424 -2.65 3.90 -7.10
C PRO A 424 -1.85 5.07 -6.51
N CYS A 425 -0.52 5.00 -6.56
CA CYS A 425 0.38 6.15 -6.34
C CYS A 425 1.27 6.36 -7.57
N MET A 426 0.88 7.29 -8.44
CA MET A 426 1.60 7.52 -9.70
C MET A 426 2.97 8.20 -9.51
N ALA A 427 3.10 9.08 -8.51
CA ALA A 427 4.41 9.62 -8.12
C ALA A 427 5.37 8.50 -7.68
N CYS A 428 4.83 7.47 -7.01
CA CYS A 428 5.55 6.27 -6.63
C CYS A 428 5.72 5.27 -7.78
N ALA A 429 5.20 5.50 -9.00
CA ALA A 429 5.36 4.55 -10.11
C ALA A 429 6.42 5.02 -11.11
N VAL A 430 6.61 6.33 -11.22
CA VAL A 430 7.50 6.97 -12.22
C VAL A 430 8.80 7.49 -11.59
N HIS A 431 8.83 7.70 -10.27
CA HIS A 431 10.06 8.04 -9.52
C HIS A 431 10.85 9.22 -10.07
N ILE A 432 10.20 10.34 -10.38
CA ILE A 432 10.79 11.63 -10.81
C ILE A 432 10.73 11.82 -12.34
N LEU A 433 9.73 12.56 -12.81
CA LEU A 433 9.88 13.46 -13.97
C LEU A 433 8.94 14.66 -13.81
N GLU A 434 9.49 15.87 -13.85
CA GLU A 434 8.73 17.10 -14.08
C GLU A 434 8.52 17.25 -15.61
N PRO A 435 7.35 17.69 -16.12
CA PRO A 435 7.04 17.70 -17.56
C PRO A 435 7.97 18.53 -18.47
N GLY A 436 8.93 19.27 -17.91
CA GLY A 436 9.88 20.11 -18.63
C GLY A 436 11.28 19.52 -18.83
N GLY A 437 11.53 18.26 -18.46
CA GLY A 437 12.85 17.63 -18.62
C GLY A 437 13.97 18.27 -17.79
N ARG A 438 13.61 19.05 -16.76
CA ARG A 438 14.59 19.61 -15.80
C ARG A 438 15.01 18.54 -14.81
N GLU A 439 16.33 18.43 -14.62
CA GLU A 439 16.97 17.68 -13.56
C GLU A 439 16.43 18.18 -12.20
N VAL A 440 15.62 17.39 -11.50
CA VAL A 440 14.89 17.83 -10.30
C VAL A 440 15.82 17.93 -9.08
N VAL A 441 16.85 17.07 -9.01
CA VAL A 441 17.85 17.09 -7.95
C VAL A 441 19.21 16.73 -8.54
N ARG A 442 20.17 17.65 -8.44
CA ARG A 442 21.60 17.35 -8.63
C ARG A 442 22.24 17.26 -7.24
N ILE A 443 22.45 16.05 -6.74
CA ILE A 443 23.21 15.84 -5.50
C ILE A 443 24.69 15.90 -5.88
N GLN A 444 25.31 17.06 -5.64
CA GLN A 444 26.76 17.16 -5.66
C GLN A 444 27.27 16.74 -4.29
N VAL A 445 27.85 15.54 -4.20
CA VAL A 445 28.67 15.17 -3.06
C VAL A 445 29.97 15.97 -3.19
N VAL A 446 30.20 16.91 -2.27
CA VAL A 446 31.44 17.69 -2.18
C VAL A 446 32.45 16.92 -1.35
#